data_AF-A0A352FB55-F1
#
_entry.id   AF-A0A352FB55-F1
#
_cell.length_a   1.000
_cell.length_b   1.000
_cell.length_c   1.000
_cell.angle_alpha   90.00
_cell.angle_beta   90.00
_cell.angle_gamma   90.00
#
_symmetry.space_group_name_H-M   'P 1'
#
loop_
_entity.id
_entity.type
_entity.pdbx_description
1 polymer ?
#
loop_
_entity_poly.entity_id
_entity_poly.type
_entity_poly.pdbx_seq_one_letter_code
_entity_poly.pdbx_strand_id
1 'polypeptide(L)'
;MPKTISGSVFATRGCSYNCSYCCLKSIYHHSFRTRPLPEIMDDIASMRNSFFVFWDDNLFNDHTYAKELFRQLTPLKKRWAAQVTIDDCRDVELLSLAGKAGCIYLFIGLESFSQESL
;
A
#
# COMPACT_ATOMS: atom_id res chain seq x y z
N MET A 1 -6.54 -29.94 0.25
CA MET A 1 -6.14 -28.73 -0.52
C MET A 1 -6.07 -27.56 0.44
N PRO A 2 -4.93 -26.89 0.66
CA PRO A 2 -4.94 -25.70 1.48
C PRO A 2 -5.66 -24.60 0.68
N LYS A 3 -6.82 -24.17 1.18
CA LYS A 3 -7.59 -23.06 0.62
C LYS A 3 -6.74 -21.80 0.77
N THR A 4 -6.15 -21.35 -0.34
CA THR A 4 -5.45 -20.06 -0.46
C THR A 4 -6.49 -18.94 -0.36
N ILE A 5 -6.99 -18.66 0.84
CA ILE A 5 -7.79 -17.45 1.07
C ILE A 5 -6.78 -16.32 1.16
N SER A 6 -6.77 -15.40 0.19
CA SER A 6 -6.03 -14.14 0.29
C SER A 6 -6.77 -13.22 1.26
N GLY A 7 -6.08 -12.72 2.28
CA GLY A 7 -6.62 -11.66 3.15
C GLY A 7 -6.52 -10.30 2.46
N SER A 8 -7.33 -9.33 2.88
CA SER A 8 -7.13 -7.94 2.51
C SER A 8 -7.32 -7.02 3.71
N VAL A 9 -6.64 -5.88 3.69
CA VAL A 9 -6.75 -4.83 4.70
C VAL A 9 -6.59 -3.48 4.01
N PHE A 10 -7.20 -2.44 4.57
CA PHE A 10 -6.89 -1.06 4.21
C PHE A 10 -6.03 -0.46 5.32
N ALA A 11 -4.91 0.17 4.97
CA ALA A 11 -4.15 1.00 5.92
C ALA A 11 -4.48 2.49 5.76
N THR A 12 -4.95 2.88 4.57
CA THR A 12 -5.20 4.24 4.11
C THR A 12 -6.38 4.25 3.13
N ARG A 13 -6.91 5.44 2.86
CA ARG A 13 -7.90 5.68 1.80
C ARG A 13 -7.66 7.01 1.11
N GLY A 14 -7.83 7.02 -0.21
CA GLY A 14 -7.57 8.17 -1.05
C GLY A 14 -6.11 8.27 -1.46
N CYS A 15 -5.83 9.30 -2.25
CA CYS A 15 -4.51 9.58 -2.82
C CYS A 15 -4.38 11.09 -2.98
N SER A 16 -3.21 11.65 -2.68
CA SER A 16 -2.93 13.09 -2.78
C SER A 16 -2.63 13.55 -4.22
N TYR A 17 -2.42 12.61 -5.13
CA TYR A 17 -2.20 12.88 -6.55
C TYR A 17 -3.51 13.31 -7.24
N ASN A 18 -3.38 14.18 -8.24
CA ASN A 18 -4.51 14.76 -8.98
C ASN A 18 -4.44 14.38 -10.47
N CYS A 19 -4.29 13.08 -10.75
CA CYS A 19 -4.22 12.55 -12.11
C CYS A 19 -5.55 12.81 -12.87
N SER A 20 -5.46 13.28 -14.11
CA SER A 20 -6.61 13.70 -14.94
C SER A 20 -7.59 12.57 -15.26
N TYR A 21 -7.08 11.35 -15.37
CA TYR A 21 -7.84 10.13 -15.69
C TYR A 21 -8.38 9.40 -14.45
N CYS A 22 -7.98 9.81 -13.24
CA CYS A 22 -8.26 9.07 -12.02
C CYS A 22 -9.53 9.57 -11.33
N CYS A 23 -10.47 8.66 -11.02
CA CYS A 23 -11.74 9.01 -10.37
C CYS A 23 -11.64 9.24 -8.86
N LEU A 24 -10.50 8.93 -8.23
CA LEU A 24 -10.32 9.01 -6.78
C LEU A 24 -10.58 10.40 -6.21
N LYS A 25 -10.26 11.45 -6.97
CA LYS A 25 -10.59 12.83 -6.63
C LYS A 25 -12.09 13.05 -6.44
N SER A 26 -12.91 12.48 -7.32
CA SER A 26 -14.36 12.62 -7.25
C SER A 26 -14.94 11.81 -6.10
N ILE A 27 -14.34 10.67 -5.78
CA ILE A 27 -14.78 9.77 -4.70
C ILE A 27 -14.38 10.30 -3.33
N TYR A 28 -13.14 10.78 -3.19
CA TYR A 28 -12.55 11.15 -1.90
C TYR A 28 -12.31 12.65 -1.74
N HIS A 29 -12.72 13.49 -2.69
CA HIS A 29 -12.63 14.95 -2.59
C HIS A 29 -11.24 15.47 -2.18
N HIS A 30 -10.19 14.91 -2.80
CA HIS A 30 -8.77 15.21 -2.48
C HIS A 30 -8.31 14.89 -1.06
N SER A 31 -9.06 14.07 -0.33
CA SER A 31 -8.66 13.66 1.01
C SER A 31 -7.84 12.37 0.97
N PHE A 32 -6.74 12.39 1.70
CA PHE A 32 -5.98 11.20 2.07
C PHE A 32 -6.13 11.00 3.58
N ARG A 33 -6.39 9.76 3.99
CA ARG A 33 -6.57 9.41 5.41
C ARG A 33 -5.81 8.12 5.72
N THR A 34 -5.20 8.09 6.89
CA THR A 34 -4.54 6.91 7.45
C THR A 34 -5.43 6.31 8.55
N ARG A 35 -5.33 4.99 8.75
CA ARG A 35 -5.91 4.31 9.91
C ARG A 35 -4.87 4.23 11.05
N PRO A 36 -5.29 4.10 12.31
CA PRO A 36 -4.35 3.86 13.40
C PRO A 36 -3.60 2.54 13.21
N LEU A 37 -2.27 2.56 13.35
CA LEU A 37 -1.42 1.38 13.17
C LEU A 37 -1.78 0.21 14.10
N PRO A 38 -2.14 0.41 15.39
CA PRO A 38 -2.53 -0.69 16.26
C PRO A 38 -3.71 -1.50 15.70
N GLU A 39 -4.73 -0.82 15.15
CA GLU A 39 -5.89 -1.50 14.55
C GLU A 39 -5.50 -2.33 13.33
N ILE A 40 -4.58 -1.82 12.49
CA ILE A 40 -4.10 -2.53 11.31
C ILE A 40 -3.27 -3.74 11.73
N MET A 41 -2.44 -3.62 12.77
CA MET A 41 -1.65 -4.74 13.29
C MET A 41 -2.55 -5.83 13.85
N ASP A 42 -3.61 -5.46 14.58
CA ASP A 42 -4.61 -6.40 15.08
C ASP A 42 -5.34 -7.12 13.94
N ASP A 43 -5.79 -6.37 12.92
CA ASP A 43 -6.42 -6.93 11.72
C ASP A 43 -5.50 -7.98 11.06
N ILE A 44 -4.24 -7.62 10.79
CA ILE A 44 -3.27 -8.49 10.10
C ILE A 44 -2.87 -9.69 10.97
N ALA A 45 -2.69 -9.49 12.28
CA ALA A 45 -2.34 -10.57 13.21
C ALA A 45 -3.47 -11.61 13.31
N SER A 46 -4.73 -11.18 13.22
CA SER A 46 -5.89 -12.07 13.24
C SER A 46 -6.02 -12.96 11.99
N MET A 47 -5.37 -12.58 10.87
CA MET A 47 -5.44 -13.33 9.63
C MET A 47 -4.67 -14.65 9.74
N ARG A 48 -5.35 -15.77 9.46
CA ARG A 48 -4.73 -17.10 9.38
C ARG A 48 -3.85 -17.27 8.13
N ASN A 49 -4.02 -16.40 7.15
CA ASN A 49 -3.39 -16.47 5.84
C ASN A 49 -1.92 -16.05 5.96
N SER A 50 -1.04 -16.68 5.18
CA SER A 50 0.38 -16.27 5.10
C SER A 50 0.61 -15.09 4.14
N PHE A 51 -0.38 -14.79 3.29
CA PHE A 51 -0.37 -13.71 2.33
C PHE A 51 -1.65 -12.87 2.40
N PHE A 52 -1.52 -11.55 2.27
CA PHE A 52 -2.62 -10.61 2.16
C PHE A 52 -2.30 -9.44 1.22
N VAL A 53 -3.30 -8.64 0.88
CA VAL A 53 -3.14 -7.45 0.02
C VAL A 53 -3.56 -6.19 0.78
N PHE A 54 -2.75 -5.14 0.74
CA PHE A 54 -3.19 -3.79 1.07
C PHE A 54 -4.04 -3.28 -0.09
N TRP A 55 -5.33 -3.10 0.13
CA TRP A 55 -6.29 -2.68 -0.91
C TRP A 55 -6.39 -1.14 -1.03
N ASP A 56 -5.35 -0.47 -0.58
CA ASP A 56 -5.17 0.97 -0.57
C ASP A 56 -5.07 1.55 -1.99
N ASP A 57 -5.55 2.78 -2.16
CA ASP A 57 -5.46 3.50 -3.44
C ASP A 57 -4.01 3.89 -3.77
N ASN A 58 -3.21 4.23 -2.76
CA ASN A 58 -1.76 4.34 -2.85
C ASN A 58 -1.18 4.16 -1.44
N LEU A 59 -0.64 2.97 -1.14
CA LEU A 59 -0.12 2.68 0.20
C LEU A 59 1.07 3.57 0.58
N PHE A 60 1.85 4.02 -0.40
CA PHE A 60 3.06 4.80 -0.18
C PHE A 60 2.80 6.31 -0.17
N ASN A 61 1.55 6.76 -0.31
CA ASN A 61 1.25 8.20 -0.42
C ASN A 61 1.82 9.04 0.74
N ASP A 62 1.86 8.50 1.96
CA ASP A 62 2.56 9.09 3.10
C ASP A 62 3.74 8.19 3.47
N HIS A 63 4.95 8.63 3.10
CA HIS A 63 6.19 7.86 3.29
C HIS A 63 6.49 7.67 4.77
N THR A 64 6.22 8.68 5.61
CA THR A 64 6.47 8.61 7.06
C THR A 64 5.57 7.57 7.70
N TYR A 65 4.28 7.61 7.39
CA TYR A 65 3.30 6.63 7.86
C TYR A 65 3.62 5.22 7.35
N ALA A 66 3.93 5.07 6.06
CA ALA A 66 4.24 3.76 5.47
C ALA A 66 5.51 3.14 6.07
N LYS A 67 6.57 3.93 6.32
CA LYS A 67 7.78 3.44 7.01
C LYS A 67 7.45 2.92 8.41
N GLU A 68 6.60 3.62 9.16
CA GLU A 68 6.20 3.19 10.50
C GLU A 68 5.32 1.93 10.47
N LEU A 69 4.38 1.86 9.53
CA LEU A 69 3.60 0.65 9.25
C LEU A 69 4.51 -0.56 9.02
N PHE A 70 5.54 -0.43 8.18
CA PHE A 70 6.45 -1.54 7.85
C PHE A 70 7.33 -1.97 9.03
N ARG A 71 7.76 -1.03 9.88
CA ARG A 71 8.47 -1.36 11.13
C ARG A 71 7.60 -2.21 12.05
N GLN A 72 6.33 -1.86 12.22
CA GLN A 72 5.39 -2.62 13.07
C GLN A 72 4.94 -3.94 12.43
N LEU A 73 4.90 -4.01 11.10
CA LEU A 73 4.49 -5.21 10.37
C LEU A 73 5.57 -6.30 10.34
N THR A 74 6.85 -5.92 10.35
CA THR A 74 8.00 -6.85 10.22
C THR A 74 7.95 -8.05 11.18
N PRO A 75 7.64 -7.89 12.49
CA PRO A 75 7.54 -9.02 13.42
C PRO A 75 6.46 -10.06 13.08
N LEU A 76 5.41 -9.67 12.33
CA LEU A 76 4.30 -10.57 11.97
C LEU A 76 4.67 -11.60 10.90
N LYS A 77 5.79 -11.40 10.18
CA LYS A 77 6.32 -12.33 9.16
C LYS A 77 5.30 -12.77 8.11
N LYS A 78 4.39 -11.87 7.73
CA LYS A 78 3.39 -12.06 6.67
C LYS A 78 3.94 -11.56 5.35
N ARG A 79 3.52 -12.17 4.25
CA ARG A 79 3.81 -11.69 2.89
C ARG A 79 2.68 -10.79 2.41
N TRP A 80 2.99 -9.76 1.64
CA TRP A 80 1.94 -8.86 1.15
C TRP A 80 2.23 -8.24 -0.21
N ALA A 81 1.17 -7.71 -0.81
CA ALA A 81 1.23 -6.89 -2.02
C ALA A 81 0.44 -5.59 -1.84
N ALA A 82 0.75 -4.56 -2.63
CA ALA A 82 0.09 -3.27 -2.58
C ALA A 82 0.13 -2.53 -3.92
N GLN A 83 -0.74 -1.54 -4.09
CA GLN A 83 -0.68 -0.54 -5.15
C GLN A 83 0.11 0.69 -4.69
N VAL A 84 1.01 1.18 -5.54
CA VAL A 84 1.84 2.37 -5.31
C VAL A 84 2.11 3.13 -6.61
N THR A 85 2.68 4.33 -6.52
CA THR A 85 3.18 5.05 -7.70
C THR A 85 4.65 4.72 -7.97
N ILE A 86 5.10 4.92 -9.21
CA ILE A 86 6.52 4.74 -9.55
C ILE A 86 7.41 5.78 -8.87
N ASP A 87 6.89 6.97 -8.61
CA ASP A 87 7.66 8.06 -8.00
C ASP A 87 7.98 7.76 -6.53
N ASP A 88 7.01 7.17 -5.80
CA ASP A 88 7.22 6.75 -4.41
C ASP A 88 8.33 5.69 -4.28
N CYS A 89 8.57 4.88 -5.32
CA CYS A 89 9.66 3.90 -5.36
C CYS A 89 11.07 4.52 -5.46
N ARG A 90 11.21 5.84 -5.54
CA ARG A 90 12.52 6.52 -5.44
C ARG A 90 13.07 6.55 -4.02
N ASP A 91 12.21 6.39 -2.99
CA ASP A 91 12.67 6.30 -1.60
C ASP A 91 13.22 4.89 -1.30
N VAL A 92 14.54 4.79 -1.30
CA VAL A 92 15.27 3.52 -1.06
C VAL A 92 15.04 2.99 0.35
N GLU A 93 14.88 3.86 1.36
CA GLU A 93 14.62 3.44 2.74
C GLU A 93 13.22 2.81 2.84
N LEU A 94 12.22 3.47 2.23
CA LEU A 94 10.85 2.98 2.16
C LEU A 94 10.78 1.59 1.52
N LEU A 95 11.43 1.41 0.36
CA LEU A 95 11.50 0.11 -0.32
C LEU A 95 12.24 -0.95 0.51
N SER A 96 13.34 -0.57 1.18
CA SER A 96 14.07 -1.49 2.05
C SER A 96 13.21 -1.98 3.22
N LEU A 97 12.47 -1.07 3.86
CA LEU A 97 11.55 -1.40 4.94
C LEU A 97 10.37 -2.25 4.44
N ALA A 98 9.79 -1.92 3.28
CA ALA A 98 8.73 -2.71 2.67
C ALA A 98 9.18 -4.16 2.41
N GLY A 99 10.37 -4.36 1.84
CA GLY A 99 10.95 -5.68 1.61
C GLY A 99 11.18 -6.46 2.92
N LYS A 100 11.75 -5.82 3.95
CA LYS A 100 11.93 -6.42 5.29
C LYS A 100 10.59 -6.80 5.94
N ALA A 101 9.55 -6.01 5.70
CA ALA A 101 8.20 -6.25 6.19
C ALA A 101 7.42 -7.30 5.38
N GLY A 102 8.02 -7.94 4.38
CA GLY A 102 7.42 -9.04 3.61
C GLY A 102 6.72 -8.63 2.32
N CYS A 103 6.98 -7.44 1.79
CA CYS A 103 6.53 -7.05 0.44
C CYS A 103 7.08 -8.02 -0.60
N ILE A 104 6.20 -8.59 -1.42
CA ILE A 104 6.58 -9.48 -2.52
C ILE A 104 6.12 -9.02 -3.90
N TYR A 105 5.12 -8.12 -3.97
CA TYR A 105 4.62 -7.56 -5.22
C TYR A 105 4.14 -6.12 -5.01
N LEU A 106 4.47 -5.25 -5.96
CA LEU A 106 3.91 -3.89 -6.05
C LEU A 106 3.24 -3.72 -7.41
N PHE A 107 1.98 -3.29 -7.40
CA PHE A 107 1.30 -2.83 -8.60
C PHE A 107 1.63 -1.35 -8.78
N ILE A 108 2.30 -1.03 -9.89
CA ILE A 108 2.83 0.31 -10.17
C ILE A 108 2.09 0.89 -11.37
N GLY A 109 1.47 2.06 -11.18
CA GLY A 109 0.93 2.87 -12.26
C GLY A 109 2.05 3.55 -13.06
N LEU A 110 2.35 3.03 -14.24
CA LEU A 110 3.31 3.63 -15.18
C LEU A 110 2.65 4.65 -16.11
N GLU A 111 1.38 4.40 -16.45
CA GLU A 111 0.47 5.26 -17.22
C GLU A 111 0.84 5.48 -18.70
N SER A 112 2.01 6.04 -18.99
CA SER A 112 2.44 6.31 -20.36
C SER A 112 3.95 6.54 -20.45
N PHE A 113 4.54 6.14 -21.58
CA PHE A 113 5.92 6.50 -21.95
C PHE A 113 5.99 7.81 -22.79
N SER A 114 4.84 8.31 -23.26
CA SER A 114 4.72 9.57 -23.99
C SER A 114 4.33 10.70 -23.04
N GLN A 115 5.13 11.77 -23.02
CA GLN A 115 4.85 12.96 -22.22
C GLN A 115 3.58 13.69 -22.66
N GLU A 116 3.17 13.53 -23.93
CA GLU A 116 1.94 14.13 -24.47
C GLU A 116 0.67 13.48 -23.93
N SER A 117 0.78 12.22 -23.45
CA SER A 117 -0.35 11.43 -22.95
C SER A 117 -0.38 11.31 -21.43
N LEU A 118 0.55 11.99 -20.72
CA LEU A 118 0.65 12.02 -19.26
C LEU A 118 -0.16 13.17 -18.65
#